data_AF-B3GMV1-F1
#
_entry.id   AF-B3GMV1-F1
#
_cell.length_a   1.000
_cell.length_b   1.000
_cell.length_c   1.000
_cell.angle_alpha   90.00
_cell.angle_beta   90.00
_cell.angle_gamma   90.00
#
_symmetry.space_group_name_H-M   'P 1'
#
loop_
_entity.id
_entity.type
_entity.pdbx_description
1 polymer ?
#
loop_
_entity_poly.entity_id
_entity_poly.type
_entity_poly.pdbx_seq_one_letter_code
_entity_poly.pdbx_strand_id
1 'polypeptide(L)'
;LVTDIPATTGPSYGQEILGYESPRPAMGIHRYVFILFQQKKRQTVDAPGWRQHFNTRDFAEFYNLGSPVAALYFNCQRENSSRGRRILLN
;
A
#
# COMPACT_ATOMS: atom_id res chain seq x y z
N LEU A 1 2.42 -1.90 -6.37
CA LEU A 1 2.99 -3.16 -5.84
C LEU A 1 4.37 -3.29 -6.47
N VAL A 2 5.41 -3.32 -5.64
CA VAL A 2 6.80 -3.40 -6.09
C VAL A 2 7.41 -4.67 -5.49
N THR A 3 8.04 -5.49 -6.31
CA THR A 3 8.68 -6.75 -5.94
C THR A 3 10.18 -6.68 -6.17
N ASP A 4 10.91 -7.71 -5.75
CA ASP A 4 12.34 -7.89 -6.03
C ASP A 4 13.24 -6.73 -5.60
N ILE A 5 12.82 -5.95 -4.61
CA ILE A 5 13.59 -4.86 -4.02
C ILE A 5 14.86 -5.46 -3.38
N PRO A 6 16.07 -5.10 -3.85
CA PRO A 6 17.30 -5.56 -3.22
C PRO A 6 17.40 -5.06 -1.77
N ALA A 7 17.90 -5.92 -0.87
CA ALA A 7 18.16 -5.52 0.51
C ALA A 7 19.00 -4.23 0.56
N THR A 8 18.75 -3.40 1.58
CA THR A 8 19.40 -2.09 1.80
C THR A 8 19.20 -1.06 0.68
N THR A 9 18.28 -1.28 -0.25
CA THR A 9 17.89 -0.31 -1.29
C THR A 9 16.44 0.18 -1.08
N GLY A 10 15.74 0.57 -2.14
CA GLY A 10 14.38 1.09 -2.09
C GLY A 10 13.54 0.64 -3.28
N PRO A 11 12.23 0.99 -3.29
CA PRO A 11 11.30 0.54 -4.33
C PRO A 11 11.70 0.97 -5.76
N SER A 12 12.51 2.01 -5.92
CA SER A 12 13.06 2.42 -7.22
C SER A 12 14.04 1.42 -7.84
N TYR A 13 14.56 0.47 -7.05
CA TYR A 13 15.44 -0.61 -7.48
C TYR A 13 14.72 -1.96 -7.64
N GLY A 14 13.43 -2.01 -7.32
CA GLY A 14 12.58 -3.19 -7.50
C GLY A 14 11.86 -3.18 -8.84
N GLN A 15 11.02 -4.19 -9.04
CA GLN A 15 10.13 -4.31 -10.20
C GLN A 15 8.73 -3.80 -9.83
N GLU A 16 8.28 -2.72 -10.46
CA GLU A 16 6.89 -2.29 -10.33
C GLU A 16 5.98 -3.18 -11.18
N ILE A 17 5.27 -4.11 -10.54
CA ILE A 17 4.33 -5.03 -11.19
C ILE A 17 2.88 -4.50 -11.17
N LEU A 18 2.62 -3.47 -10.37
CA LEU A 18 1.36 -2.74 -10.37
C LEU A 18 1.62 -1.27 -10.01
N GLY A 19 1.31 -0.36 -10.94
CA GLY A 19 1.55 1.08 -10.79
C GLY A 19 1.01 1.67 -9.48
N TYR A 20 1.73 2.62 -8.87
CA TYR A 20 1.17 3.40 -7.77
C TYR A 20 -0.07 4.20 -8.22
N GLU A 21 -1.12 4.18 -7.42
CA GLU A 21 -2.33 4.99 -7.62
C GLU A 21 -2.55 5.85 -6.39
N SER A 22 -2.62 7.17 -6.59
CA SER A 22 -2.74 8.12 -5.47
C SER A 22 -4.07 7.94 -4.71
N PRO A 23 -4.05 7.94 -3.36
CA PRO A 23 -5.25 7.94 -2.51
C PRO A 23 -6.29 8.98 -2.89
N ARG A 24 -7.52 8.55 -3.16
CA ARG A 24 -8.69 9.42 -3.42
C ARG A 24 -9.94 8.89 -2.70
N PRO A 25 -9.95 8.84 -1.36
CA PRO A 25 -11.08 8.29 -0.62
C PRO A 25 -12.35 9.14 -0.85
N ALA A 26 -13.48 8.47 -1.14
CA ALA A 26 -14.74 9.15 -1.42
C ALA A 26 -15.46 9.64 -0.13
N MET A 27 -15.43 8.83 0.92
CA MET A 27 -16.13 9.08 2.19
C MET A 27 -15.35 8.54 3.38
N GLY A 28 -15.39 9.27 4.51
CA GLY A 28 -14.74 8.87 5.76
C GLY A 28 -13.21 9.02 5.74
N ILE A 29 -12.59 8.50 6.80
CA ILE A 29 -11.14 8.46 6.98
C ILE A 29 -10.67 7.05 6.65
N HIS A 30 -9.82 6.93 5.64
CA HIS A 30 -9.27 5.67 5.14
C HIS A 30 -7.83 5.48 5.63
N ARG A 31 -7.47 4.24 5.97
CA ARG A 31 -6.10 3.85 6.24
C ARG A 31 -5.46 3.36 4.96
N TYR A 32 -4.37 3.99 4.56
CA TYR A 32 -3.51 3.54 3.47
C TYR A 32 -2.26 2.93 4.07
N VAL A 33 -2.04 1.65 3.80
CA VAL A 33 -1.04 0.84 4.49
C VAL A 33 0.06 0.47 3.49
N PHE A 34 1.32 0.70 3.86
CA PHE A 34 2.47 0.11 3.21
C PHE A 34 2.94 -1.08 4.04
N ILE A 35 3.16 -2.22 3.39
CA ILE A 35 3.56 -3.47 4.02
C ILE A 35 4.77 -4.00 3.26
N LEU A 36 5.83 -4.37 3.98
CA LEU A 36 7.04 -4.94 3.42
C LEU A 36 7.15 -6.41 3.81
N PHE A 37 7.40 -7.26 2.82
CA PHE A 37 7.63 -8.69 2.99
C PHE A 37 9.04 -9.05 2.50
N GLN A 38 9.62 -10.11 3.08
CA GLN A 38 10.88 -10.67 2.60
C GLN A 38 10.60 -11.82 1.64
N GLN A 39 10.98 -11.65 0.37
CA GLN A 39 10.95 -12.73 -0.61
C GLN A 39 12.09 -13.73 -0.37
N LYS A 40 11.81 -15.03 -0.49
CA LYS A 40 12.83 -16.09 -0.42
C LYS A 40 13.70 -16.15 -1.67
N LYS A 41 13.13 -15.76 -2.82
CA LYS A 41 13.78 -15.75 -4.14
C LYS A 41 13.21 -14.58 -4.97
N ARG A 42 13.99 -14.10 -5.93
CA ARG A 42 13.53 -13.09 -6.90
C ARG A 42 12.61 -13.72 -7.95
N GLN A 43 11.79 -12.91 -8.61
CA GLN A 43 10.94 -13.31 -9.73
C GLN A 43 9.94 -14.43 -9.37
N THR A 44 9.42 -14.40 -8.14
CA THR A 44 8.44 -15.39 -7.65
C THR A 44 7.08 -14.81 -7.34
N VAL A 45 6.85 -13.52 -7.62
CA VAL A 45 5.63 -12.80 -7.24
C VAL A 45 5.07 -12.09 -8.46
N ASP A 46 3.81 -12.38 -8.79
CA ASP A 46 3.10 -11.79 -9.92
C ASP A 46 2.05 -10.77 -9.46
N ALA A 47 1.59 -9.95 -10.40
CA ALA A 47 0.55 -8.96 -10.13
C ALA A 47 -0.81 -9.65 -9.91
N PRO A 48 -1.63 -9.14 -8.97
CA PRO A 48 -3.03 -9.55 -8.92
C PRO A 48 -3.76 -9.06 -10.17
N GLY A 49 -4.78 -9.81 -10.61
CA GLY A 49 -5.57 -9.44 -11.79
C GLY A 49 -6.37 -8.14 -11.63
N TRP A 50 -6.64 -7.72 -10.40
CA TRP A 50 -7.43 -6.51 -10.10
C TRP A 50 -7.09 -5.93 -8.72
N ARG A 51 -7.40 -4.65 -8.49
CA ARG A 51 -7.07 -3.91 -7.24
C ARG A 51 -8.10 -4.13 -6.13
N GLN A 52 -9.38 -4.19 -6.50
CA GLN A 52 -10.50 -4.38 -5.59
C GLN A 52 -10.45 -5.75 -4.92
N HIS A 53 -11.04 -5.91 -3.74
CA HIS A 53 -11.07 -7.22 -3.06
C HIS A 53 -9.69 -7.88 -2.86
N PHE A 54 -8.59 -7.11 -2.90
CA PHE A 54 -7.26 -7.60 -2.61
C PHE A 54 -7.13 -7.90 -1.10
N ASN A 55 -6.67 -9.10 -0.77
CA ASN A 55 -6.38 -9.50 0.60
C ASN A 55 -4.87 -9.73 0.77
N THR A 56 -4.22 -8.91 1.60
CA THR A 56 -2.78 -9.00 1.84
C THR A 56 -2.38 -10.32 2.51
N ARG A 57 -3.23 -10.89 3.38
CA ARG A 57 -2.92 -12.15 4.07
C ARG A 57 -2.89 -13.31 3.07
N ASP A 58 -3.93 -13.42 2.24
CA ASP A 58 -4.04 -14.47 1.24
C ASP A 58 -2.90 -14.35 0.21
N PHE A 59 -2.53 -13.12 -0.17
CA PHE A 59 -1.39 -12.86 -1.05
C PHE A 59 -0.06 -13.31 -0.42
N ALA A 60 0.16 -13.01 0.86
CA ALA A 60 1.37 -13.43 1.56
C ALA A 60 1.46 -14.95 1.73
N GLU A 61 0.33 -15.61 1.96
CA GLU A 61 0.24 -17.07 2.05
C GLU A 61 0.54 -17.72 0.70
N PHE A 62 -0.13 -17.29 -0.37
CA PHE A 62 0.05 -17.82 -1.72
C PHE A 62 1.51 -17.76 -2.20
N TYR A 63 2.18 -16.64 -1.96
CA TYR A 63 3.58 -16.43 -2.35
C TYR A 63 4.60 -16.84 -1.27
N ASN A 64 4.17 -17.47 -0.17
CA ASN A 64 5.04 -17.92 0.92
C ASN A 64 5.94 -16.81 1.50
N LEU A 65 5.38 -15.59 1.60
CA LEU A 65 6.07 -14.39 2.08
C LEU A 65 6.21 -14.33 3.60
N GLY A 66 5.45 -15.15 4.33
CA GLY A 66 5.43 -15.16 5.80
C GLY A 66 4.81 -13.90 6.40
N SER A 67 5.22 -13.56 7.62
CA SER A 67 4.79 -12.33 8.29
C SER A 67 5.49 -11.10 7.70
N PRO A 68 4.82 -9.93 7.69
CA PRO A 68 5.47 -8.67 7.31
C PRO A 68 6.73 -8.39 8.15
N VAL A 69 7.78 -7.90 7.51
CA VAL A 69 9.00 -7.43 8.20
C VAL A 69 8.90 -5.96 8.60
N ALA A 70 8.00 -5.20 7.97
CA ALA A 70 7.63 -3.85 8.36
C ALA A 70 6.22 -3.50 7.88
N ALA A 71 5.55 -2.59 8.58
CA ALA A 71 4.30 -1.99 8.15
C ALA A 71 4.18 -0.56 8.68
N LEU A 72 3.63 0.34 7.88
CA LEU A 72 3.23 1.68 8.30
C LEU A 72 1.95 2.08 7.60
N TYR A 73 1.18 2.98 8.21
CA TYR A 73 -0.02 3.50 7.59
C TYR A 73 -0.18 4.99 7.84
N PHE A 74 -0.94 5.62 6.97
CA PHE A 74 -1.43 6.98 7.18
C PHE A 74 -2.94 7.02 6.98
N ASN A 75 -3.56 8.01 7.61
CA ASN A 75 -4.98 8.31 7.43
C ASN A 75 -5.14 9.34 6.31
N CYS A 76 -6.09 9.10 5.41
CA CYS A 76 -6.43 10.00 4.33
C CYS A 76 -7.95 10.16 4.25
N GLN A 77 -8.40 11.38 3.97
CA GLN A 77 -9.80 11.70 3.75
C GLN A 77 -9.89 12.62 2.52
N ARG A 78 -11.09 12.77 1.96
CA ARG A 78 -11.34 13.70 0.86
C ARG A 78 -10.94 15.12 1.28
N GLU A 79 -10.19 15.84 0.45
CA GLU A 79 -9.69 17.20 0.75
C GLU A 79 -10.81 18.16 1.21
N ASN A 80 -11.99 18.03 0.62
CA ASN A 80 -13.18 18.84 0.93
C ASN A 80 -14.21 18.12 1.81
N SER A 81 -13.86 17.05 2.54
CA SER A 81 -14.76 16.51 3.58
C SER A 81 -14.74 17.44 4.78
N SER A 82 -15.75 18.31 4.86
CA SER A 82 -16.32 19.02 6.02
C SER A 82 -15.67 18.82 7.41
N ARG A 83 -14.36 19.08 7.55
CA ARG A 83 -13.83 19.59 8.81
C ARG A 83 -14.28 21.03 8.84
N GLY A 84 -15.29 21.30 9.66
CA GLY A 84 -16.08 22.52 9.67
C GLY A 84 -15.25 23.77 9.39
N ARG A 85 -15.80 24.68 8.55
CA ARG A 85 -15.32 26.06 8.44
C ARG A 85 -15.09 26.58 9.86
N ARG A 86 -13.83 26.69 10.27
CA ARG A 86 -13.48 27.50 11.42
C ARG A 86 -13.56 28.94 10.91
N ILE A 87 -14.75 29.51 10.97
CA ILE A 87 -14.93 30.94 10.82
C ILE A 87 -14.18 31.54 12.01
N LEU A 88 -12.98 32.07 11.77
CA LEU A 88 -12.36 32.98 12.71
C LEU A 88 -13.17 34.27 12.60
N LEU A 89 -14.03 34.52 13.59
CA LEU A 89 -14.60 35.84 13.80
C LEU A 89 -13.48 36.68 14.44
N ASN A 90 -13.06 37.73 13.73
CA ASN A 90 -12.19 38.78 14.26
C ASN A 90 -13.00 39.74 15.12
#